data_AF-A0A7S1H134-F1
#
_entry.id   AF-A0A7S1H134-F1
#
_cell.length_a   1.000
_cell.length_b   1.000
_cell.length_c   1.000
_cell.angle_alpha   90.00
_cell.angle_beta   90.00
_cell.angle_gamma   90.00
#
_symmetry.space_group_name_H-M   'P 1'
#
loop_
_entity.id
_entity.type
_entity.pdbx_description
1 polymer ?
#
loop_
_entity_poly.entity_id
_entity_poly.type
_entity_poly.pdbx_seq_one_letter_code
_entity_poly.pdbx_strand_id
1 'polypeptide(L)'
;ALRRGVQRAGADTPSVLNVIHTRDTPPTYIKVNKLTESFQGLNDAYGVPRYQELNPGIFYVVTYSFLFGIMFGDMGHGTIMFLGALFLVLFEKRFEGKKLNDIIAPAYSGRYVLLLMSMFSIYCGAVYNECFGCALIPFSYWEVDC
;
A
#
# COMPACT_ATOMS: atom_id res chain seq x y z
N ALA A 1 -3.94 -18.48 -25.52
CA ALA A 1 -3.32 -19.46 -24.61
C ALA A 1 -3.87 -20.87 -24.81
N LEU A 2 -5.20 -21.07 -24.73
CA LEU A 2 -5.87 -22.38 -24.91
C LEU A 2 -5.42 -23.17 -26.16
N ARG A 3 -5.42 -22.55 -27.35
CA ARG A 3 -4.95 -23.22 -28.58
C ARG A 3 -3.48 -23.67 -28.52
N ARG A 4 -2.62 -22.93 -27.82
CA ARG A 4 -1.21 -23.32 -27.59
C ARG A 4 -1.11 -24.45 -26.54
N GLY A 5 -2.05 -24.52 -25.59
CA GLY A 5 -2.17 -25.62 -24.63
C GLY A 5 -2.59 -26.93 -25.30
N VAL A 6 -3.60 -26.89 -26.17
CA VAL A 6 -4.06 -28.04 -26.97
C VAL A 6 -2.92 -28.59 -27.86
N GLN A 7 -2.17 -27.70 -28.52
CA GLN A 7 -1.00 -28.08 -29.33
C GLN A 7 0.11 -28.73 -28.51
N ARG A 8 0.35 -28.28 -27.27
CA ARG A 8 1.35 -28.90 -26.38
C ARG A 8 0.88 -30.21 -25.76
N ALA A 9 -0.43 -30.36 -25.55
CA ALA A 9 -1.03 -31.57 -25.00
C ALA A 9 -1.19 -32.70 -26.04
N GLY A 10 -0.95 -32.43 -27.33
CA GLY A 10 -1.15 -33.40 -28.41
C GLY A 10 -2.62 -33.84 -28.56
N ALA A 11 -3.56 -33.03 -28.06
CA ALA A 11 -4.97 -33.36 -28.10
C ALA A 11 -5.53 -33.14 -29.51
N ASP A 12 -6.18 -34.17 -30.04
CA ASP A 12 -6.73 -34.22 -31.40
C ASP A 12 -7.99 -33.34 -31.55
N THR A 13 -8.62 -32.99 -30.43
CA THR A 13 -9.84 -32.17 -30.40
C THR A 13 -9.52 -30.68 -30.21
N PRO A 14 -10.03 -29.78 -31.09
CA PRO A 14 -9.83 -28.35 -30.92
C PRO A 14 -10.59 -27.84 -29.69
N SER A 15 -9.97 -26.94 -28.92
CA SER A 15 -10.66 -26.28 -27.81
C SER A 15 -11.80 -25.42 -28.36
N VAL A 16 -13.04 -25.71 -27.94
CA VAL A 16 -14.21 -24.91 -28.29
C VAL A 16 -14.39 -23.81 -27.24
N LEU A 17 -14.22 -22.55 -27.65
CA LEU A 17 -14.53 -21.38 -26.83
C LEU A 17 -15.87 -20.83 -27.28
N ASN A 18 -16.90 -20.97 -26.46
CA ASN A 18 -18.20 -20.37 -26.71
C ASN A 18 -18.43 -19.21 -25.73
N VAL A 19 -18.75 -18.03 -26.25
CA VAL A 19 -19.05 -16.84 -25.44
C VAL A 19 -20.55 -16.81 -25.18
N ILE A 20 -20.94 -17.23 -23.98
CA ILE A 20 -22.34 -17.21 -23.54
C ILE A 20 -22.63 -15.82 -22.99
N HIS A 21 -23.68 -15.17 -23.50
CA HIS A 21 -24.16 -13.90 -22.96
C HIS A 21 -25.12 -14.18 -21.79
N THR A 22 -24.77 -13.72 -20.59
CA THR A 22 -25.64 -13.78 -19.40
C THR A 22 -26.04 -12.37 -18.96
N ARG A 23 -27.09 -12.27 -18.14
CA ARG A 23 -27.51 -11.03 -17.44
C ARG A 23 -26.96 -10.96 -16.02
N ASP A 24 -26.26 -11.97 -15.55
CA ASP A 24 -25.65 -11.99 -14.23
C ASP A 24 -24.56 -10.93 -14.12
N THR A 25 -24.38 -10.38 -12.93
CA THR A 25 -23.32 -9.40 -12.66
C THR A 25 -21.95 -10.08 -12.73
N PRO A 26 -21.07 -9.67 -13.65
CA PRO A 26 -19.75 -10.26 -13.76
C PRO A 26 -18.85 -9.84 -12.57
N PRO A 27 -17.78 -10.60 -12.28
CA PRO A 27 -16.86 -10.28 -11.19
C PRO A 27 -16.08 -9.00 -11.47
N THR A 28 -15.79 -8.24 -10.40
CA THR A 28 -14.93 -7.05 -10.46
C THR A 28 -13.47 -7.47 -10.43
N TYR A 29 -12.67 -6.99 -11.40
CA TYR A 29 -11.22 -7.16 -11.41
C TYR A 29 -10.55 -5.80 -11.53
N ILE A 30 -9.74 -5.44 -10.54
CA ILE A 30 -9.00 -4.19 -10.49
C ILE A 30 -7.53 -4.50 -10.77
N LYS A 31 -7.02 -3.95 -11.87
CA LYS A 31 -5.60 -4.08 -12.21
C LYS A 31 -4.78 -3.17 -11.30
N VAL A 32 -4.00 -3.76 -10.41
CA VAL A 32 -3.12 -3.05 -9.47
C VAL A 32 -1.67 -3.09 -9.92
N ASN A 33 -0.93 -2.03 -9.56
CA ASN A 33 0.53 -1.99 -9.59
C ASN A 33 1.09 -2.43 -8.23
N LYS A 34 2.40 -2.69 -8.15
CA LYS A 34 3.09 -3.07 -6.89
C LYS A 34 2.83 -2.10 -5.73
N LEU A 35 2.68 -0.80 -6.02
CA LEU A 35 2.38 0.21 -5.02
C LEU A 35 0.93 0.10 -4.53
N THR A 36 -0.03 0.02 -5.45
CA THR A 36 -1.46 0.06 -5.16
C THR A 36 -2.02 -1.27 -4.68
N GLU A 37 -1.30 -2.38 -4.90
CA GLU A 37 -1.72 -3.73 -4.49
C GLU A 37 -2.01 -3.81 -2.99
N SER A 38 -1.10 -3.30 -2.17
CA SER A 38 -1.26 -3.29 -0.71
C SER A 38 -2.46 -2.44 -0.26
N PHE A 39 -2.66 -1.28 -0.90
CA PHE A 39 -3.80 -0.39 -0.61
C PHE A 39 -5.12 -1.00 -1.08
N GLN A 40 -5.13 -1.67 -2.23
CA GLN A 40 -6.30 -2.37 -2.73
C GLN A 40 -6.67 -3.53 -1.79
N GLY A 41 -5.69 -4.28 -1.29
CA GLY A 41 -5.94 -5.33 -0.31
C GLY A 41 -6.59 -4.80 0.99
N LEU A 42 -6.18 -3.61 1.43
CA LEU A 42 -6.79 -2.94 2.58
C LEU A 42 -8.22 -2.46 2.30
N ASN A 43 -8.48 -1.95 1.09
CA ASN A 43 -9.82 -1.54 0.67
C ASN A 43 -10.77 -2.75 0.46
N ASP A 44 -10.27 -3.81 -0.17
CA ASP A 44 -11.02 -5.05 -0.43
C ASP A 44 -11.38 -5.80 0.87
N ALA A 45 -10.57 -5.64 1.92
CA ALA A 45 -10.87 -6.17 3.25
C ALA A 45 -12.11 -5.50 3.87
N TYR A 46 -12.44 -4.26 3.49
CA TYR A 46 -13.68 -3.60 3.88
C TYR A 46 -14.85 -4.05 3.01
N GLY A 47 -14.63 -4.14 1.70
CA GLY A 47 -15.61 -4.68 0.76
C GLY A 47 -15.18 -4.48 -0.69
N VAL A 48 -15.52 -5.47 -1.53
CA VAL A 48 -15.23 -5.42 -2.96
C VAL A 48 -16.27 -4.53 -3.67
N PRO A 49 -15.85 -3.55 -4.49
CA PRO A 49 -16.78 -2.67 -5.21
C PRO A 49 -17.59 -3.44 -6.26
N ARG A 50 -18.79 -2.93 -6.57
CA ARG A 50 -19.64 -3.53 -7.60
C ARG A 50 -19.00 -3.43 -8.98
N TYR A 51 -19.47 -4.27 -9.89
CA TYR A 51 -18.99 -4.26 -11.26
C TYR A 51 -19.19 -2.87 -11.89
N GLN A 52 -18.12 -2.31 -12.46
CA GLN A 52 -18.06 -0.96 -13.05
C GLN A 52 -18.35 0.20 -12.07
N GLU A 53 -18.21 -0.01 -10.77
CA GLU A 53 -18.24 1.07 -9.77
C GLU A 53 -16.87 1.78 -9.68
N LEU A 54 -16.88 3.03 -9.20
CA LEU A 54 -15.66 3.79 -8.95
C LEU A 54 -14.83 3.10 -7.86
N ASN A 55 -13.54 2.87 -8.12
CA ASN A 55 -12.63 2.32 -7.11
C ASN A 55 -12.21 3.39 -6.09
N PRO A 56 -12.61 3.30 -4.81
CA PRO A 56 -12.16 4.24 -3.79
C PRO A 56 -10.67 4.08 -3.43
N GLY A 57 -10.06 2.92 -3.77
CA GLY A 57 -8.68 2.59 -3.46
C GLY A 57 -7.64 3.60 -3.95
N ILE A 58 -7.92 4.32 -5.05
CA ILE A 58 -7.02 5.35 -5.60
C ILE A 58 -6.93 6.56 -4.65
N PHE A 59 -8.07 7.06 -4.15
CA PHE A 59 -8.09 8.16 -3.19
C PHE A 59 -7.51 7.71 -1.84
N TYR A 60 -7.81 6.47 -1.47
CA TYR A 60 -7.37 5.86 -0.23
C TYR A 60 -5.85 5.84 -0.08
N VAL A 61 -5.07 5.69 -1.17
CA VAL A 61 -3.60 5.71 -1.13
C VAL A 61 -3.06 6.96 -0.44
N VAL A 62 -3.64 8.14 -0.72
CA VAL A 62 -3.14 9.41 -0.18
C VAL A 62 -3.83 9.73 1.14
N THR A 63 -5.16 9.62 1.19
CA THR A 63 -5.92 10.05 2.36
C THR A 63 -5.64 9.18 3.58
N TYR A 64 -5.51 7.87 3.41
CA TYR A 64 -5.19 6.96 4.51
C TYR A 64 -3.82 7.28 5.12
N SER A 65 -2.79 7.41 4.29
CA SER A 65 -1.42 7.69 4.76
C SER A 65 -1.29 9.10 5.35
N PHE A 66 -2.01 10.08 4.81
CA PHE A 66 -2.03 11.43 5.35
C PHE A 66 -2.73 11.52 6.71
N LEU A 67 -3.91 10.90 6.84
CA LEU A 67 -4.64 10.86 8.12
C LEU A 67 -3.83 10.13 9.20
N PHE A 68 -3.15 9.04 8.84
CA PHE A 68 -2.20 8.40 9.76
C PHE A 68 -1.08 9.36 10.18
N GLY A 69 -0.50 10.10 9.23
CA GLY A 69 0.56 11.08 9.50
C GLY A 69 0.12 12.17 10.47
N ILE A 70 -1.12 12.65 10.39
CA ILE A 70 -1.69 13.61 11.35
C ILE A 70 -1.80 13.00 12.75
N MET A 71 -2.22 11.73 12.85
CA MET A 71 -2.43 11.05 14.14
C MET A 71 -1.11 10.66 14.83
N PHE A 72 -0.10 10.25 14.06
CA PHE A 72 1.20 9.81 14.60
C PHE A 72 2.24 10.93 14.70
N GLY A 73 1.99 12.07 14.04
CA GLY A 73 2.90 13.19 13.70
C GLY A 73 4.08 13.48 14.63
N ASP A 74 5.10 12.62 14.59
CA ASP A 74 6.39 12.81 15.25
C ASP A 74 7.51 12.58 14.22
N MET A 75 8.44 13.54 14.12
CA MET A 75 9.55 13.46 13.18
C MET A 75 10.53 12.34 13.52
N GLY A 76 10.82 12.10 14.79
CA GLY A 76 11.73 11.07 15.27
C GLY A 76 11.18 9.67 15.03
N HIS A 77 9.98 9.40 15.55
CA HIS A 77 9.33 8.10 15.36
C HIS A 77 9.01 7.84 13.88
N GLY A 78 8.56 8.86 13.14
CA GLY A 78 8.34 8.78 11.70
C GLY A 78 9.61 8.41 10.93
N THR A 79 10.77 8.95 11.32
CA THR A 79 12.07 8.61 10.70
C THR A 79 12.47 7.16 10.96
N ILE A 80 12.25 6.64 12.18
CA ILE A 80 12.51 5.23 12.50
C ILE A 80 11.62 4.31 11.66
N MET A 81 10.32 4.61 11.58
CA MET A 81 9.37 3.85 10.76
C MET A 81 9.74 3.92 9.26
N PHE A 82 10.18 5.09 8.79
CA PHE A 82 10.64 5.27 7.40
C PHE A 82 11.86 4.41 7.09
N LEU A 83 12.85 4.36 7.97
CA LEU A 83 14.03 3.52 7.81
C LEU A 83 13.67 2.02 7.80
N GLY A 84 12.74 1.59 8.68
CA GLY A 84 12.24 0.22 8.69
C GLY A 84 11.49 -0.15 7.40
N ALA A 85 10.63 0.74 6.91
CA ALA A 85 9.92 0.55 5.65
C ALA A 85 10.87 0.55 4.44
N LEU A 86 11.85 1.45 4.42
CA LEU A 86 12.88 1.52 3.38
C LEU A 86 13.72 0.25 3.33
N PHE A 87 14.09 -0.30 4.50
CA PHE A 87 14.78 -1.58 4.59
C PHE A 87 13.96 -2.70 3.92
N LEU A 88 12.65 -2.81 4.20
CA LEU A 88 11.79 -3.81 3.57
C LEU A 88 11.69 -3.65 2.05
N VAL A 89 11.66 -2.42 1.55
CA VAL A 89 11.62 -2.12 0.12
C VAL A 89 12.95 -2.46 -0.58
N LEU A 90 14.09 -2.12 0.02
CA LEU A 90 15.41 -2.42 -0.55
C LEU A 90 15.69 -3.93 -0.59
N PHE A 91 15.25 -4.67 0.41
CA PHE A 91 15.42 -6.12 0.48
C PHE A 91 14.26 -6.92 -0.16
N GLU A 92 13.40 -6.30 -0.98
CA GLU A 92 12.25 -6.96 -1.66
C GLU A 92 12.65 -8.29 -2.32
N LYS A 93 13.73 -8.30 -3.11
CA LYS A 93 14.22 -9.50 -3.81
C LYS A 93 14.69 -10.63 -2.89
N ARG A 94 15.09 -10.31 -1.66
CA ARG A 94 15.60 -11.30 -0.69
C ARG A 94 14.47 -11.99 0.07
N PHE A 95 13.35 -11.30 0.21
CA PHE A 95 12.16 -11.78 0.91
C PHE A 95 11.12 -12.38 -0.04
N GLU A 96 11.20 -12.07 -1.33
CA GLU A 96 10.40 -12.69 -2.38
C GLU A 96 10.58 -14.22 -2.38
N GLY A 97 9.47 -14.96 -2.16
CA GLY A 97 9.43 -16.41 -2.18
C GLY A 97 9.83 -17.13 -0.88
N LYS A 98 10.14 -16.41 0.20
CA LYS A 98 10.40 -17.03 1.51
C LYS A 98 9.13 -17.11 2.37
N LYS A 99 8.98 -18.20 3.12
CA LYS A 99 7.98 -18.26 4.19
C LYS A 99 8.38 -17.29 5.30
N LEU A 100 7.67 -16.17 5.36
CA LEU A 100 7.79 -15.18 6.42
C LEU A 100 6.95 -15.60 7.63
N ASN A 101 7.33 -15.15 8.82
CA ASN A 101 6.50 -15.31 10.03
C ASN A 101 5.19 -14.51 9.90
N ASP A 102 4.15 -14.92 10.62
CA ASP A 102 2.82 -14.29 10.59
C ASP A 102 2.82 -12.79 10.91
N ILE A 103 3.83 -12.30 11.63
CA ILE A 103 3.99 -10.87 11.94
C ILE A 103 4.71 -10.11 10.82
N ILE A 104 5.68 -10.76 10.16
CA ILE A 104 6.52 -10.11 9.14
C ILE A 104 5.83 -10.14 7.77
N ALA A 105 5.00 -11.14 7.50
CA ALA A 105 4.30 -11.27 6.23
C ALA A 105 3.35 -10.09 5.94
N PRO A 106 2.50 -9.62 6.88
CA PRO A 106 1.68 -8.43 6.67
C PRO A 106 2.50 -7.15 6.52
N ALA A 107 3.58 -7.00 7.30
CA ALA A 107 4.48 -5.85 7.20
C ALA A 107 5.18 -5.76 5.84
N TYR A 108 5.60 -6.91 5.29
CA TYR A 108 6.18 -7.00 3.95
C TYR A 108 5.14 -6.73 2.84
N SER A 109 3.93 -7.29 2.99
CA SER A 109 2.82 -7.03 2.08
C SER A 109 2.47 -5.54 2.04
N GLY A 110 2.46 -4.88 3.20
CA GLY A 110 2.20 -3.45 3.36
C GLY A 110 3.41 -2.52 3.23
N ARG A 111 4.55 -2.96 2.67
CA ARG A 111 5.80 -2.17 2.67
C ARG A 111 5.65 -0.76 2.08
N TYR A 112 4.90 -0.60 0.99
CA TYR A 112 4.64 0.70 0.37
C TYR A 112 3.68 1.56 1.19
N VAL A 113 2.74 0.93 1.90
CA VAL A 113 1.81 1.59 2.82
C VAL A 113 2.59 2.19 3.99
N LEU A 114 3.48 1.40 4.60
CA LEU A 114 4.37 1.84 5.69
C LEU A 114 5.30 2.99 5.25
N LEU A 115 5.86 2.91 4.03
CA LEU A 115 6.73 3.96 3.50
C LEU A 115 5.98 5.29 3.35
N LEU A 116 4.79 5.27 2.73
CA LEU A 116 3.95 6.46 2.56
C LEU A 116 3.49 7.04 3.90
N MET A 117 3.02 6.19 4.82
CA MET A 117 2.62 6.59 6.18
C MET A 117 3.77 7.27 6.92
N SER A 118 4.98 6.72 6.84
CA SER A 118 6.15 7.29 7.52
C SER A 118 6.56 8.63 6.92
N MET A 119 6.49 8.77 5.58
CA MET A 119 6.79 10.03 4.89
C MET A 119 5.82 11.15 5.32
N PHE A 120 4.52 10.86 5.39
CA PHE A 120 3.54 11.84 5.87
C PHE A 120 3.67 12.13 7.37
N SER A 121 4.04 11.14 8.19
CA SER A 121 4.32 11.38 9.61
C SER A 121 5.52 12.30 9.82
N ILE A 122 6.59 12.16 9.05
CA ILE A 122 7.75 13.07 9.13
C ILE A 122 7.32 14.48 8.72
N TYR A 123 6.52 14.61 7.66
CA TYR A 123 5.98 15.89 7.23
C TYR A 123 5.13 16.55 8.33
N CYS A 124 4.16 15.84 8.91
CA CYS A 124 3.34 16.37 9.99
C CYS A 124 4.15 16.65 11.26
N GLY A 125 5.09 15.79 11.63
CA GLY A 125 5.97 16.00 12.79
C GLY A 125 6.88 17.23 12.62
N ALA A 126 7.35 17.50 11.40
CA ALA A 126 8.07 18.73 11.08
C ALA A 126 7.17 19.97 11.18
N VAL A 127 5.90 19.88 10.74
CA VAL A 127 4.91 20.96 10.91
C VAL A 127 4.59 21.21 12.38
N TYR A 128 4.50 20.15 13.19
CA TYR A 128 4.29 20.24 14.64
C TYR A 128 5.56 20.63 15.41
N ASN A 129 6.72 20.66 14.74
CA ASN A 129 8.02 20.91 15.35
C ASN A 129 8.32 19.94 16.50
N GLU A 130 7.89 18.67 16.39
CA GLU A 130 8.01 17.66 17.45
C GLU A 130 8.89 16.49 17.00
N CYS A 131 9.89 16.17 17.83
CA CYS A 131 10.79 15.03 17.65
C CYS A 131 11.04 14.33 18.98
N PHE A 132 10.56 13.09 19.13
CA PHE A 132 10.66 12.30 20.36
C PHE A 132 10.08 13.02 21.61
N GLY A 133 9.04 13.84 21.42
CA GLY A 133 8.47 14.67 22.49
C GLY A 133 9.29 15.93 22.85
N CYS A 134 10.31 16.28 22.06
CA CYS A 134 11.08 17.52 22.19
C CYS A 134 10.85 18.43 20.98
N ALA A 135 10.84 19.75 21.20
CA ALA A 135 10.76 20.72 20.12
C ALA A 135 12.11 20.82 19.37
N LEU A 136 12.11 20.72 18.03
CA LEU A 136 13.34 20.76 17.21
C LEU A 136 13.92 22.18 17.09
N ILE A 137 13.06 23.21 17.23
CA ILE A 137 13.46 24.61 17.16
C ILE A 137 12.76 25.39 18.29
N PRO A 138 13.48 26.08 19.20
CA PRO A 138 12.89 27.12 20.01
C PRO A 138 12.75 28.36 19.11
N PHE A 139 11.66 28.48 18.35
CA PHE A 139 11.36 29.70 17.60
C PHE A 139 10.82 30.81 18.53
N SER A 140 11.52 31.05 19.64
CA SER A 140 11.35 32.21 20.52
C SER A 140 12.62 32.36 21.38
N TYR A 141 13.61 33.05 20.83
CA TYR A 141 14.71 33.68 21.58
C TYR A 141 14.97 35.10 21.06
N TRP A 142 13.93 35.76 20.54
CA TRP A 142 13.97 37.17 20.20
C TRP A 142 12.68 37.80 20.75
N GLU A 143 12.84 38.74 21.67
CA GLU A 143 11.81 39.61 22.30
C GLU A 143 11.05 39.08 23.53
N VAL A 144 11.77 38.87 24.63
CA VAL A 144 11.33 39.38 25.96
C VAL A 144 12.57 39.61 26.85
N ASP A 145 13.39 40.57 26.44
CA ASP A 145 14.17 41.38 27.39
C ASP A 145 13.38 42.68 27.61
N CYS A 146 12.56 42.71 28.66
CA CYS A 146 12.01 43.92 29.28
C CYS A 146 12.09 43.74 30.80
#